data_AF-A0AAF0D3K6-F1
#
_entry.id   AF-A0AAF0D3K6-F1
#
_cell.length_a   1.000
_cell.length_b   1.000
_cell.length_c   1.000
_cell.angle_alpha   90.00
_cell.angle_beta   90.00
_cell.angle_gamma   90.00
#
_symmetry.space_group_name_H-M   'P 1'
#
loop_
_entity.id
_entity.type
_entity.pdbx_description
1 polymer ?
#
loop_
_entity_poly.entity_id
_entity_poly.type
_entity_poly.pdbx_seq_one_letter_code
_entity_poly.pdbx_strand_id
1 'polypeptide(L)'
;MMREKTVKIGDDREVIYTKSHWSSLHALRKKALNIVKSLREYDIESFVHGSLARGDVTSKSDVDIVILQRIPSYKIELILQEKYNVYSKQIIQATPNHSIKGHIHLDESTTITFPLARYSNREYEFYKFGGLITLQELEENKRVPGVNKKLLLIQPTDKGHIEFPILNQEERARKILNVEPSIIRERITVLLKRDRYGRTGIFLNRMLAPHEGFEEVLKQLADENPAVRRRYLDDGI
;
A
#
# COMPACT_ATOMS: atom_id res chain seq x y z
N MET A 1 -7.67 5.57 17.47
CA MET A 1 -8.36 5.08 16.26
C MET A 1 -9.27 3.90 16.59
N MET A 2 -10.55 3.98 16.26
CA MET A 2 -11.52 2.87 16.39
C MET A 2 -11.16 1.73 15.42
N ARG A 3 -11.16 0.49 15.90
CA ARG A 3 -10.70 -0.69 15.16
C ARG A 3 -11.74 -1.10 14.11
N GLU A 4 -11.29 -1.33 12.89
CA GLU A 4 -12.11 -1.98 11.86
C GLU A 4 -12.11 -3.48 12.10
N LYS A 5 -13.30 -4.07 12.33
CA LYS A 5 -13.48 -5.52 12.51
C LYS A 5 -13.63 -6.22 11.16
N THR A 6 -13.11 -7.44 11.07
CA THR A 6 -13.30 -8.30 9.88
C THR A 6 -14.75 -8.79 9.79
N VAL A 7 -15.30 -8.87 8.58
CA VAL A 7 -16.64 -9.42 8.32
C VAL A 7 -16.52 -10.90 7.97
N LYS A 8 -17.20 -11.78 8.74
CA LYS A 8 -17.06 -13.24 8.61
C LYS A 8 -18.10 -13.91 7.73
N ILE A 9 -19.32 -13.37 7.71
CA ILE A 9 -20.48 -13.90 6.99
C ILE A 9 -21.27 -12.69 6.48
N GLY A 10 -21.74 -12.75 5.24
CA GLY A 10 -22.55 -11.72 4.63
C GLY A 10 -22.78 -12.01 3.15
N ASP A 11 -23.97 -11.67 2.68
CA ASP A 11 -24.33 -11.74 1.27
C ASP A 11 -23.70 -10.58 0.48
N ASP A 12 -23.74 -10.70 -0.84
CA ASP A 12 -23.39 -9.62 -1.75
C ASP A 12 -24.23 -8.38 -1.43
N ARG A 13 -23.55 -7.25 -1.28
CA ARG A 13 -24.18 -5.97 -1.01
C ARG A 13 -23.75 -4.95 -2.05
N GLU A 14 -24.73 -4.36 -2.73
CA GLU A 14 -24.48 -3.18 -3.55
C GLU A 14 -24.44 -1.92 -2.67
N VAL A 15 -23.39 -1.13 -2.85
CA VAL A 15 -23.21 0.16 -2.20
C VAL A 15 -23.23 1.23 -3.28
N ILE A 16 -24.21 2.11 -3.22
CA ILE A 16 -24.35 3.25 -4.13
C ILE A 16 -23.64 4.45 -3.52
N TYR A 17 -22.74 5.06 -4.27
CA TYR A 17 -21.98 6.22 -3.82
C TYR A 17 -22.79 7.50 -3.92
N THR A 18 -22.72 8.30 -2.85
CA THR A 18 -23.27 9.65 -2.85
C THR A 18 -22.39 10.60 -3.66
N LYS A 19 -22.92 11.77 -4.04
CA LYS A 19 -22.11 12.83 -4.67
C LYS A 19 -20.89 13.21 -3.82
N SER A 20 -21.05 13.25 -2.50
CA SER A 20 -19.94 13.55 -1.57
C SER A 20 -18.83 12.50 -1.67
N HIS A 21 -19.19 11.22 -1.71
CA HIS A 21 -18.23 10.12 -1.88
C HIS A 21 -17.42 10.27 -3.17
N TRP A 22 -18.10 10.52 -4.30
CA TRP A 22 -17.43 10.74 -5.58
C TRP A 22 -16.49 11.94 -5.51
N SER A 23 -16.93 13.07 -4.95
CA SER A 23 -16.10 14.25 -4.77
C SER A 23 -14.84 13.95 -3.94
N SER A 24 -14.97 13.21 -2.83
CA SER A 24 -13.82 12.78 -2.02
C SER A 24 -12.87 11.89 -2.80
N LEU A 25 -13.40 10.90 -3.54
CA LEU A 25 -12.59 10.01 -4.37
C LEU A 25 -11.81 10.80 -5.43
N HIS A 26 -12.47 11.72 -6.14
CA HIS A 26 -11.83 12.55 -7.16
C HIS A 26 -10.77 13.47 -6.57
N ALA A 27 -11.02 14.10 -5.42
CA ALA A 27 -10.04 14.95 -4.76
C ALA A 27 -8.77 14.16 -4.36
N LEU A 28 -8.94 13.00 -3.72
CA LEU A 28 -7.83 12.13 -3.33
C LEU A 28 -7.05 11.61 -4.55
N ARG A 29 -7.76 11.16 -5.60
CA ARG A 29 -7.13 10.67 -6.83
C ARG A 29 -6.44 11.79 -7.60
N LYS A 30 -6.96 13.02 -7.60
CA LYS A 30 -6.29 14.18 -8.20
C LYS A 30 -4.97 14.51 -7.49
N LYS A 31 -4.95 14.44 -6.16
CA LYS A 31 -3.72 14.59 -5.38
C LYS A 31 -2.72 13.50 -5.73
N ALA A 32 -3.14 12.24 -5.72
CA ALA A 32 -2.30 11.11 -6.09
C ALA A 32 -1.74 11.23 -7.51
N LEU A 33 -2.58 11.67 -8.46
CA LEU A 33 -2.22 11.84 -9.87
C LEU A 33 -1.07 12.84 -10.04
N ASN A 34 -1.12 13.98 -9.35
CA ASN A 34 -0.06 14.98 -9.42
C ASN A 34 1.30 14.43 -8.95
N ILE A 35 1.29 13.61 -7.88
CA ILE A 35 2.51 13.02 -7.32
C ILE A 35 3.06 11.93 -8.26
N VAL A 36 2.19 11.03 -8.72
CA VAL A 36 2.59 9.96 -9.66
C VAL A 36 3.10 10.53 -10.98
N LYS A 37 2.50 11.63 -11.49
CA LYS A 37 3.02 12.34 -12.66
C LYS A 37 4.39 12.93 -12.43
N SER A 38 4.60 13.57 -11.28
CA SER A 38 5.90 14.15 -10.91
C SER A 38 7.00 13.08 -10.85
N LEU A 39 6.69 11.88 -10.36
CA LEU A 39 7.62 10.74 -10.39
C LEU A 39 7.85 10.25 -11.84
N ARG A 40 6.79 10.19 -12.66
CA ARG A 40 6.88 9.73 -14.05
C ARG A 40 7.73 10.64 -14.94
N GLU A 41 7.78 11.94 -14.68
CA GLU A 41 8.65 12.89 -15.39
C GLU A 41 10.14 12.51 -15.32
N TYR A 42 10.52 11.72 -14.31
CA TYR A 42 11.87 11.20 -14.10
C TYR A 42 11.96 9.67 -14.33
N ASP A 43 11.06 9.12 -15.13
CA ASP A 43 10.96 7.68 -15.46
C ASP A 43 10.78 6.75 -14.25
N ILE A 44 10.29 7.29 -13.13
CA ILE A 44 9.95 6.49 -11.95
C ILE A 44 8.52 5.97 -12.08
N GLU A 45 8.40 4.68 -12.36
CA GLU A 45 7.10 4.01 -12.33
C GLU A 45 6.59 3.90 -10.88
N SER A 46 5.38 4.40 -10.65
CA SER A 46 4.70 4.36 -9.36
C SER A 46 3.22 4.07 -9.54
N PHE A 47 2.61 3.55 -8.49
CA PHE A 47 1.26 3.01 -8.52
C PHE A 47 0.46 3.54 -7.33
N VAL A 48 -0.84 3.70 -7.51
CA VAL A 48 -1.77 3.97 -6.41
C VAL A 48 -2.42 2.67 -6.00
N HIS A 49 -2.58 2.45 -4.69
CA HIS A 49 -3.18 1.21 -4.20
C HIS A 49 -4.28 1.45 -3.17
N GLY A 50 -4.96 0.37 -2.79
CA GLY A 50 -5.93 0.40 -1.69
C GLY A 50 -7.25 1.07 -2.06
N SER A 51 -7.81 1.86 -1.14
CA SER A 51 -9.16 2.43 -1.32
C SER A 51 -9.25 3.43 -2.49
N LEU A 52 -8.16 4.10 -2.86
CA LEU A 52 -8.16 4.98 -4.04
C LEU A 52 -8.25 4.18 -5.35
N ALA A 53 -7.59 3.01 -5.39
CA ALA A 53 -7.62 2.10 -6.54
C ALA A 53 -9.00 1.46 -6.72
N ARG A 54 -9.61 1.01 -5.62
CA ARG A 54 -10.94 0.35 -5.60
C ARG A 54 -12.10 1.35 -5.64
N GLY A 55 -11.92 2.53 -5.07
CA GLY A 55 -12.92 3.59 -4.97
C GLY A 55 -13.72 3.61 -3.68
N ASP A 56 -13.54 2.68 -2.74
CA ASP A 56 -14.24 2.61 -1.44
C ASP A 56 -13.61 3.54 -0.40
N VAL A 57 -13.44 4.82 -0.75
CA VAL A 57 -12.85 5.81 0.14
C VAL A 57 -13.77 6.19 1.30
N THR A 58 -13.17 6.69 2.36
CA THR A 58 -13.82 7.23 3.55
C THR A 58 -13.14 8.55 3.93
N SER A 59 -13.69 9.27 4.89
CA SER A 59 -13.06 10.49 5.43
C SER A 59 -11.69 10.28 6.06
N LYS A 60 -11.28 9.02 6.27
CA LYS A 60 -9.97 8.62 6.83
C LYS A 60 -9.09 7.92 5.79
N SER A 61 -9.42 8.03 4.50
CA SER A 61 -8.61 7.43 3.45
C SER A 61 -7.37 8.25 3.19
N ASP A 62 -6.25 7.57 3.25
CA ASP A 62 -4.92 8.11 2.93
C ASP A 62 -4.65 8.00 1.43
N VAL A 63 -3.74 8.83 0.94
CA VAL A 63 -3.12 8.71 -0.39
C VAL A 63 -1.86 7.87 -0.26
N ASP A 64 -1.99 6.57 -0.58
CA ASP A 64 -0.88 5.63 -0.58
C ASP A 64 -0.37 5.41 -2.02
N ILE A 65 0.90 5.76 -2.25
CA ILE A 65 1.62 5.55 -3.51
C ILE A 65 2.74 4.55 -3.24
N VAL A 66 2.91 3.58 -4.14
CA VAL A 66 3.99 2.60 -4.07
C VAL A 66 4.86 2.65 -5.31
N ILE A 67 6.17 2.65 -5.11
CA ILE A 67 7.17 2.35 -6.14
C ILE A 67 7.58 0.89 -5.93
N LEU A 68 7.47 0.07 -6.97
CA LEU A 68 7.73 -1.38 -6.86
C LEU A 68 9.15 -1.76 -7.31
N GLN A 69 9.75 -0.92 -8.16
CA GLN A 69 11.14 -1.04 -8.56
C GLN A 69 12.08 -0.50 -7.47
N ARG A 70 13.28 -1.08 -7.38
CA ARG A 70 14.32 -0.57 -6.48
C ARG A 70 15.01 0.63 -7.13
N ILE A 71 14.88 1.79 -6.51
CA ILE A 71 15.49 3.05 -6.93
C ILE A 71 16.30 3.57 -5.74
N PRO A 72 17.51 4.13 -5.97
CA PRO A 72 18.21 4.85 -4.91
C PRO A 72 17.30 5.90 -4.26
N SER A 73 17.17 5.88 -2.92
CA SER A 73 16.17 6.70 -2.22
C SER A 73 16.38 8.19 -2.47
N TYR A 74 17.65 8.61 -2.55
CA TYR A 74 18.01 10.01 -2.76
C TYR A 74 17.38 10.60 -4.03
N LYS A 75 17.19 9.80 -5.10
CA LYS A 75 16.51 10.26 -6.32
C LYS A 75 15.04 10.55 -6.05
N ILE A 76 14.38 9.65 -5.32
CA ILE A 76 12.97 9.82 -4.93
C ILE A 76 12.84 11.06 -4.05
N GLU A 77 13.74 11.21 -3.07
CA GLU A 77 13.75 12.36 -2.16
C GLU A 77 13.91 13.69 -2.90
N LEU A 78 14.90 13.81 -3.79
CA LEU A 78 15.14 15.05 -4.56
C LEU A 78 13.91 15.45 -5.38
N ILE A 79 13.34 14.51 -6.15
CA ILE A 79 12.15 14.77 -6.97
C ILE A 79 10.96 15.24 -6.11
N LEU A 80 10.76 14.60 -4.96
CA LEU A 80 9.68 14.98 -4.06
C LEU A 80 9.94 16.35 -3.41
N GLN A 81 11.17 16.65 -3.00
CA GLN A 81 11.54 17.92 -2.38
C GLN A 81 11.42 19.12 -3.33
N GLU A 82 11.59 18.93 -4.64
CA GLU A 82 11.42 19.99 -5.63
C GLU A 82 9.98 20.51 -5.71
N LYS A 83 8.99 19.63 -5.50
CA LYS A 83 7.57 19.96 -5.72
C LYS A 83 6.70 19.86 -4.47
N TYR A 84 7.19 19.23 -3.41
CA TYR A 84 6.43 18.91 -2.21
C TYR A 84 7.27 19.12 -0.95
N ASN A 85 6.59 19.41 0.16
CA ASN A 85 7.22 19.41 1.46
C ASN A 85 7.34 17.97 1.98
N VAL A 86 8.56 17.51 2.28
CA VAL A 86 8.77 16.22 2.95
C VAL A 86 8.50 16.41 4.44
N TYR A 87 7.38 15.89 4.92
CA TYR A 87 6.96 15.98 6.32
C TYR A 87 7.79 15.05 7.22
N SER A 88 7.97 13.79 6.83
CA SER A 88 8.81 12.85 7.58
C SER A 88 9.28 11.67 6.73
N LYS A 89 10.33 11.00 7.22
CA LYS A 89 10.95 9.83 6.59
C LYS A 89 10.99 8.68 7.59
N GLN A 90 10.82 7.45 7.11
CA GLN A 90 10.79 6.27 7.98
C GLN A 90 11.27 5.00 7.26
N ILE A 91 12.12 4.21 7.91
CA ILE A 91 12.43 2.84 7.52
C ILE A 91 11.53 1.88 8.30
N ILE A 92 10.84 1.00 7.59
CA ILE A 92 9.90 0.05 8.16
C ILE A 92 10.17 -1.37 7.68
N GLN A 93 10.06 -2.33 8.60
CA GLN A 93 10.02 -3.75 8.29
C GLN A 93 8.98 -4.42 9.18
N ALA A 94 7.94 -5.00 8.57
CA ALA A 94 6.82 -5.56 9.34
C ALA A 94 7.22 -6.85 10.10
N THR A 95 8.02 -7.71 9.48
CA THR A 95 8.61 -8.91 10.10
C THR A 95 10.01 -9.13 9.55
N PRO A 96 10.89 -9.91 10.21
CA PRO A 96 12.23 -10.22 9.69
C PRO A 96 12.27 -10.75 8.25
N ASN A 97 11.20 -11.39 7.79
CA ASN A 97 11.12 -12.01 6.46
C ASN A 97 10.50 -11.08 5.40
N HIS A 98 9.92 -9.95 5.80
CA HIS A 98 9.39 -8.97 4.84
C HIS A 98 10.51 -8.08 4.29
N SER A 99 10.26 -7.44 3.15
CA SER A 99 11.17 -6.43 2.63
C SER A 99 11.24 -5.23 3.56
N ILE A 100 12.42 -4.61 3.56
CA ILE A 100 12.66 -3.35 4.25
C ILE A 100 12.23 -2.24 3.30
N LYS A 101 11.36 -1.35 3.77
CA LYS A 101 10.76 -0.30 2.96
C LYS A 101 11.12 1.07 3.49
N GLY A 102 11.32 2.01 2.58
CA GLY A 102 11.36 3.43 2.86
C GLY A 102 9.96 4.01 2.70
N HIS A 103 9.57 4.82 3.67
CA HIS A 103 8.37 5.64 3.62
C HIS A 103 8.79 7.11 3.63
N ILE A 104 8.27 7.88 2.67
CA ILE A 104 8.31 9.34 2.67
C ILE A 104 6.89 9.84 2.84
N HIS A 105 6.65 10.60 3.89
CA HIS A 105 5.38 11.26 4.16
C HIS A 105 5.45 12.70 3.66
N LEU A 106 4.51 13.12 2.82
CA LEU A 106 4.39 14.52 2.38
C LEU A 106 3.49 15.33 3.30
N ASP A 107 2.57 14.65 3.98
CA ASP A 107 1.72 15.16 5.06
C ASP A 107 1.20 13.95 5.86
N GLU A 108 0.29 14.21 6.82
CA GLU A 108 -0.27 13.17 7.69
C GLU A 108 -1.02 12.05 6.95
N SER A 109 -1.45 12.29 5.71
CA SER A 109 -2.34 11.41 4.93
C SER A 109 -1.75 10.96 3.61
N THR A 110 -0.49 11.28 3.31
CA THR A 110 0.12 11.03 1.99
C THR A 110 1.45 10.35 2.15
N THR A 111 1.55 9.11 1.68
CA THR A 111 2.73 8.26 1.87
C THR A 111 3.21 7.72 0.53
N ILE A 112 4.51 7.84 0.29
CA ILE A 112 5.23 7.19 -0.79
C ILE A 112 6.03 6.05 -0.17
N THR A 113 5.68 4.81 -0.51
CA THR A 113 6.37 3.59 -0.07
C THR A 113 7.23 3.04 -1.20
N PHE A 114 8.49 2.72 -0.90
CA PHE A 114 9.41 2.12 -1.87
C PHE A 114 10.31 1.07 -1.21
N PRO A 115 10.78 0.06 -1.97
CA PRO A 115 11.66 -0.97 -1.45
C PRO A 115 13.07 -0.41 -1.26
N LEU A 116 13.63 -0.57 -0.07
CA LEU A 116 15.09 -0.43 0.14
C LEU A 116 15.81 -1.75 -0.14
N ALA A 117 15.11 -2.85 0.14
CA ALA A 117 15.45 -4.22 -0.20
C ALA A 117 14.41 -4.76 -1.20
N ARG A 118 14.80 -5.64 -2.13
CA ARG A 118 13.92 -6.11 -3.22
C ARG A 118 12.62 -6.69 -2.65
N TYR A 119 11.51 -6.41 -3.32
CA TYR A 119 10.25 -7.08 -3.02
C TYR A 119 10.33 -8.55 -3.41
N SER A 120 9.76 -9.40 -2.56
CA SER A 120 9.37 -10.74 -2.99
C SER A 120 8.17 -10.66 -3.96
N ASN A 121 8.02 -11.63 -4.85
CA ASN A 121 6.84 -11.76 -5.71
C ASN A 121 5.53 -11.70 -4.89
N ARG A 122 5.55 -12.30 -3.70
CA ARG A 122 4.45 -12.31 -2.75
C ARG A 122 4.06 -10.90 -2.27
N GLU A 123 5.03 -10.03 -2.00
CA GLU A 123 4.74 -8.65 -1.59
C GLU A 123 4.13 -7.82 -2.71
N TYR A 124 4.58 -8.02 -3.95
CA TYR A 124 3.97 -7.43 -5.12
C TYR A 124 2.50 -7.89 -5.26
N GLU A 125 2.22 -9.18 -5.08
CA GLU A 125 0.86 -9.70 -5.12
C GLU A 125 -0.03 -9.17 -3.97
N PHE A 126 0.54 -8.79 -2.83
CA PHE A 126 -0.24 -8.13 -1.77
C PHE A 126 -0.77 -6.76 -2.17
N TYR A 127 -0.01 -6.00 -2.96
CA TYR A 127 -0.51 -4.75 -3.52
C TYR A 127 -1.64 -5.01 -4.51
N LYS A 128 -1.49 -5.99 -5.41
CA LYS A 128 -2.56 -6.41 -6.33
C LYS A 128 -3.82 -6.87 -5.59
N PHE A 129 -3.67 -7.70 -4.57
CA PHE A 129 -4.78 -8.17 -3.72
C PHE A 129 -5.57 -7.00 -3.11
N GLY A 130 -4.89 -5.93 -2.72
CA GLY A 130 -5.52 -4.72 -2.18
C GLY A 130 -6.14 -3.78 -3.23
N GLY A 131 -5.94 -4.05 -4.52
CA GLY A 131 -6.21 -3.12 -5.62
C GLY A 131 -4.99 -2.23 -5.87
N LEU A 132 -4.48 -2.26 -7.10
CA LEU A 132 -3.30 -1.55 -7.57
C LEU A 132 -3.62 -0.98 -8.96
N ILE A 133 -3.37 0.31 -9.17
CA ILE A 133 -3.59 0.96 -10.47
C ILE A 133 -2.36 1.74 -10.93
N THR A 134 -2.15 1.75 -12.24
CA THR A 134 -1.08 2.50 -12.89
C THR A 134 -1.43 3.99 -13.04
N LEU A 135 -0.46 4.80 -13.49
CA LEU A 135 -0.72 6.20 -13.88
C LEU A 135 -1.81 6.28 -14.96
N GLN A 136 -1.72 5.47 -16.00
CA GLN A 136 -2.69 5.47 -17.10
C GLN A 136 -4.10 5.14 -16.58
N GLU A 137 -4.24 4.10 -15.77
CA GLU A 137 -5.53 3.72 -15.19
C GLU A 137 -6.07 4.79 -14.22
N LEU A 138 -5.17 5.52 -13.55
CA LEU A 138 -5.53 6.65 -12.71
C LEU A 138 -6.07 7.82 -13.53
N GLU A 139 -5.44 8.15 -14.67
CA GLU A 139 -5.87 9.18 -15.63
C GLU A 139 -7.21 8.86 -16.28
N GLU A 140 -7.42 7.58 -16.64
CA GLU A 140 -8.67 7.07 -17.19
C GLU A 140 -9.79 6.96 -16.14
N ASN A 141 -9.54 7.34 -14.88
CA ASN A 141 -10.45 7.18 -13.75
C ASN A 141 -10.91 5.72 -13.53
N LYS A 142 -10.12 4.74 -13.97
CA LYS A 142 -10.42 3.33 -13.82
C LYS A 142 -10.35 2.92 -12.35
N ARG A 143 -11.31 2.11 -11.93
CA ARG A 143 -11.30 1.44 -10.61
C ARG A 143 -11.14 -0.05 -10.82
N VAL A 144 -10.43 -0.70 -9.90
CA VAL A 144 -10.13 -2.13 -9.97
C VAL A 144 -10.68 -2.87 -8.76
N PRO A 145 -11.01 -4.17 -8.89
CA PRO A 145 -11.36 -4.98 -7.74
C PRO A 145 -10.18 -5.09 -6.77
N GLY A 146 -10.49 -5.27 -5.50
CA GLY A 146 -9.48 -5.48 -4.46
C GLY A 146 -10.13 -5.77 -3.12
N VAL A 147 -9.34 -6.19 -2.13
CA VAL A 147 -9.83 -6.52 -0.80
C VAL A 147 -9.39 -5.46 0.21
N ASN A 148 -10.35 -4.94 0.98
CA ASN A 148 -10.07 -3.95 2.01
C ASN A 148 -9.58 -4.60 3.33
N LYS A 149 -9.26 -3.75 4.32
CA LYS A 149 -8.71 -4.20 5.62
C LYS A 149 -9.69 -5.06 6.45
N LYS A 150 -10.99 -5.07 6.09
CA LYS A 150 -12.06 -5.86 6.73
C LYS A 150 -12.29 -7.23 6.11
N LEU A 151 -11.45 -7.64 5.14
CA LEU A 151 -11.62 -8.85 4.34
C LEU A 151 -12.88 -8.83 3.46
N LEU A 152 -13.33 -7.63 3.05
CA LEU A 152 -14.36 -7.46 2.03
C LEU A 152 -13.70 -7.28 0.67
N LEU A 153 -14.08 -8.09 -0.32
CA LEU A 153 -13.80 -7.80 -1.72
C LEU A 153 -14.70 -6.65 -2.14
N ILE A 154 -14.11 -5.66 -2.78
CA ILE A 154 -14.78 -4.49 -3.36
C ILE A 154 -14.66 -4.63 -4.86
N GLN A 155 -15.80 -4.77 -5.53
CA GLN A 155 -15.89 -4.84 -6.99
C GLN A 155 -16.57 -3.58 -7.51
N PRO A 156 -15.84 -2.66 -8.16
CA PRO A 156 -16.40 -1.39 -8.63
C PRO A 156 -17.56 -1.59 -9.63
N THR A 157 -18.56 -0.72 -9.53
CA THR A 157 -19.68 -0.57 -10.50
C THR A 157 -19.82 0.90 -10.87
N ASP A 158 -20.54 1.23 -11.94
CA ASP A 158 -20.69 2.63 -12.39
C ASP A 158 -21.30 3.55 -11.31
N LYS A 159 -22.16 3.00 -10.44
CA LYS A 159 -22.85 3.74 -9.38
C LYS A 159 -22.17 3.67 -8.01
N GLY A 160 -21.20 2.77 -7.84
CA GLY A 160 -20.49 2.56 -6.58
C GLY A 160 -19.69 1.26 -6.60
N HIS A 161 -20.06 0.27 -5.79
CA HIS A 161 -19.43 -1.05 -5.80
C HIS A 161 -20.36 -2.14 -5.27
N ILE A 162 -20.03 -3.38 -5.58
CA ILE A 162 -20.54 -4.57 -4.89
C ILE A 162 -19.46 -5.02 -3.89
N GLU A 163 -19.86 -5.32 -2.66
CA GLU A 163 -18.97 -5.88 -1.63
C GLU A 163 -19.47 -7.20 -1.09
N PHE A 164 -18.53 -8.11 -0.79
CA PHE A 164 -18.81 -9.35 -0.07
C PHE A 164 -17.58 -9.82 0.73
N PRO A 165 -17.76 -10.53 1.87
CA PRO A 165 -16.65 -11.09 2.63
C PRO A 165 -15.96 -12.23 1.88
N ILE A 166 -14.62 -12.22 1.85
CA ILE A 166 -13.87 -13.27 1.14
C ILE A 166 -13.76 -14.58 1.91
N LEU A 167 -14.11 -14.59 3.20
CA LEU A 167 -14.07 -15.77 4.04
C LEU A 167 -15.12 -16.78 3.58
N ASN A 168 -14.70 -18.02 3.36
CA ASN A 168 -15.50 -19.09 2.73
C ASN A 168 -15.90 -18.79 1.26
N GLN A 169 -15.33 -17.74 0.66
CA GLN A 169 -15.53 -17.36 -0.74
C GLN A 169 -14.16 -17.14 -1.43
N GLU A 170 -13.11 -17.82 -0.96
CA GLU A 170 -11.74 -17.58 -1.37
C GLU A 170 -11.52 -17.86 -2.86
N GLU A 171 -12.13 -18.93 -3.39
CA GLU A 171 -12.01 -19.28 -4.81
C GLU A 171 -12.72 -18.25 -5.71
N ARG A 172 -13.86 -17.71 -5.26
CA ARG A 172 -14.55 -16.61 -5.95
C ARG A 172 -13.68 -15.35 -5.96
N ALA A 173 -13.14 -14.98 -4.79
CA ALA A 173 -12.23 -13.85 -4.67
C ALA A 173 -10.98 -14.03 -5.55
N ARG A 174 -10.42 -15.23 -5.61
CA ARG A 174 -9.27 -15.58 -6.44
C ARG A 174 -9.52 -15.32 -7.92
N LYS A 175 -10.65 -15.77 -8.44
CA LYS A 175 -11.02 -15.57 -9.85
C LYS A 175 -11.19 -14.09 -10.18
N ILE A 176 -11.81 -13.32 -9.29
CA ILE A 176 -12.03 -11.88 -9.51
C ILE A 176 -10.72 -11.08 -9.43
N LEU A 177 -9.88 -11.38 -8.45
CA LEU A 177 -8.64 -10.63 -8.19
C LEU A 177 -7.47 -11.09 -9.09
N ASN A 178 -7.57 -12.29 -9.67
CA ASN A 178 -6.53 -12.93 -10.44
C ASN A 178 -5.17 -12.97 -9.70
N VAL A 179 -5.19 -13.54 -8.49
CA VAL A 179 -4.01 -13.71 -7.62
C VAL A 179 -3.85 -15.16 -7.20
N GLU A 180 -2.66 -15.54 -6.74
CA GLU A 180 -2.39 -16.89 -6.26
C GLU A 180 -3.22 -17.24 -5.00
N PRO A 181 -3.72 -18.49 -4.86
CA PRO A 181 -4.47 -18.92 -3.67
C PRO A 181 -3.67 -18.78 -2.37
N SER A 182 -2.34 -18.83 -2.44
CA SER A 182 -1.47 -18.67 -1.27
C SER A 182 -1.57 -17.27 -0.66
N ILE A 183 -1.74 -16.25 -1.51
CA ILE A 183 -1.87 -14.85 -1.10
C ILE A 183 -3.15 -14.63 -0.31
N ILE A 184 -4.27 -15.14 -0.81
CA ILE A 184 -5.57 -15.00 -0.14
C ILE A 184 -5.53 -15.63 1.25
N ARG A 185 -5.04 -16.87 1.35
CA ARG A 185 -4.92 -17.60 2.64
C ARG A 185 -4.03 -16.86 3.63
N GLU A 186 -2.91 -16.32 3.18
CA GLU A 186 -2.01 -15.56 4.05
C GLU A 186 -2.66 -14.26 4.52
N ARG A 187 -3.28 -13.49 3.61
CA ARG A 187 -3.93 -12.23 3.95
C ARG A 187 -5.08 -12.42 4.92
N ILE A 188 -5.89 -13.46 4.73
CA ILE A 188 -6.92 -13.89 5.69
C ILE A 188 -6.29 -14.17 7.05
N THR A 189 -5.26 -15.01 7.09
CA THR A 189 -4.61 -15.41 8.34
C THR A 189 -4.05 -14.21 9.09
N VAL A 190 -3.33 -13.30 8.41
CA VAL A 190 -2.74 -12.11 9.01
C VAL A 190 -3.80 -11.15 9.55
N LEU A 191 -4.84 -10.87 8.77
CA LEU A 191 -5.89 -9.93 9.17
C LEU A 191 -6.78 -10.49 10.30
N LEU A 192 -7.10 -11.79 10.29
CA LEU A 192 -7.83 -12.44 11.39
C LEU A 192 -7.01 -12.49 12.69
N LYS A 193 -5.71 -12.82 12.62
CA LYS A 193 -4.82 -12.76 13.79
C LYS A 193 -4.78 -11.34 14.36
N ARG A 194 -4.71 -10.34 13.49
CA ARG A 194 -4.71 -8.93 13.90
C ARG A 194 -6.03 -8.50 14.56
N ASP A 195 -7.16 -8.97 14.06
CA ASP A 195 -8.48 -8.70 14.66
C ASP A 195 -8.60 -9.33 16.06
N ARG A 196 -8.14 -10.58 16.21
CA ARG A 196 -8.25 -11.34 17.46
C ARG A 196 -7.27 -10.90 18.55
N TYR A 197 -5.99 -10.74 18.19
CA TYR A 197 -4.90 -10.53 19.15
C TYR A 197 -4.33 -9.11 19.12
N GLY A 198 -4.77 -8.26 18.19
CA GLY A 198 -4.16 -6.96 17.93
C GLY A 198 -2.97 -7.05 16.97
N ARG A 199 -2.34 -5.91 16.68
CA ARG A 199 -1.12 -5.89 15.86
C ARG A 199 0.01 -6.52 16.67
N THR A 200 0.72 -7.49 16.08
CA THR A 200 2.10 -7.76 16.50
C THR A 200 2.89 -6.47 16.27
N GLY A 201 3.82 -6.15 17.18
CA GLY A 201 4.73 -5.01 16.98
C GLY A 201 5.37 -5.05 15.60
N ILE A 202 5.67 -3.88 15.04
CA ILE A 202 6.44 -3.79 13.81
C ILE A 202 7.88 -4.17 14.16
N PHE A 203 8.49 -5.10 13.43
CA PHE A 203 9.85 -5.58 13.73
C PHE A 203 10.89 -4.45 13.69
N LEU A 204 10.84 -3.60 12.68
CA LEU A 204 11.67 -2.41 12.56
C LEU A 204 10.80 -1.20 12.23
N ASN A 205 10.93 -0.14 13.01
CA ASN A 205 10.30 1.14 12.76
C ASN A 205 11.27 2.25 13.20
N ARG A 206 12.04 2.79 12.24
CA ARG A 206 13.02 3.86 12.48
C ARG A 206 12.60 5.11 11.71
N MET A 207 12.16 6.13 12.41
CA MET A 207 11.99 7.49 11.86
C MET A 207 13.36 8.04 11.48
N LEU A 208 13.48 8.83 10.42
CA LEU A 208 14.74 9.47 10.01
C LEU A 208 14.67 10.97 10.29
N ALA A 209 15.77 11.54 10.77
CA ALA A 209 15.97 12.98 10.82
C ALA A 209 16.07 13.55 9.40
N PRO A 210 15.84 14.87 9.21
CA PRO A 210 15.86 15.47 7.87
C PRO A 210 17.15 15.22 7.08
N HIS A 211 18.30 15.22 7.77
CA HIS A 211 19.63 15.02 7.19
C HIS A 211 20.02 13.54 7.00
N GLU A 212 19.32 12.60 7.64
CA GLU A 212 19.63 11.17 7.54
C GLU A 212 19.17 10.62 6.18
N GLY A 213 20.06 9.91 5.47
CA GLY A 213 19.72 9.18 4.24
C GLY A 213 19.22 7.76 4.52
N PHE A 214 18.38 7.20 3.64
CA PHE A 214 17.84 5.86 3.87
C PHE A 214 18.92 4.77 3.80
N GLU A 215 19.79 4.78 2.78
CA GLU A 215 20.81 3.74 2.63
C GLU A 215 21.86 3.77 3.74
N GLU A 216 22.24 4.96 4.22
CA GLU A 216 23.19 5.12 5.33
C GLU A 216 22.61 4.54 6.62
N VAL A 217 21.40 4.95 7.00
CA VAL A 217 20.73 4.43 8.20
C VAL A 217 20.44 2.93 8.06
N LEU A 218 20.06 2.47 6.88
CA LEU A 218 19.84 1.05 6.64
C LEU A 218 21.13 0.23 6.86
N LYS A 219 22.28 0.74 6.42
CA LYS A 219 23.57 0.08 6.65
C LYS A 219 23.88 -0.02 8.15
N GLN A 220 23.72 1.08 8.89
CA GLN A 220 23.90 1.08 10.35
C GLN A 220 23.00 0.03 11.04
N LEU A 221 21.73 -0.04 10.63
CA LEU A 221 20.79 -1.04 11.15
C LEU A 221 21.20 -2.48 10.79
N ALA A 222 21.79 -2.70 9.61
CA ALA A 222 22.31 -4.01 9.21
C ALA A 222 23.57 -4.41 10.00
N ASP A 223 24.41 -3.45 10.38
CA ASP A 223 25.59 -3.72 11.20
C ASP A 223 25.18 -4.20 12.60
N GLU A 224 24.11 -3.63 13.15
CA GLU A 224 23.61 -3.94 14.50
C GLU A 224 22.66 -5.16 14.56
N ASN A 225 21.86 -5.41 13.52
CA ASN A 225 20.80 -6.41 13.55
C ASN A 225 20.99 -7.52 12.49
N PRO A 226 21.30 -8.77 12.89
CA PRO A 226 21.52 -9.88 11.96
C PRO A 226 20.36 -10.18 11.01
N ALA A 227 19.11 -9.94 11.41
CA ALA A 227 17.95 -10.18 10.56
C ALA A 227 17.82 -9.10 9.48
N VAL A 228 18.12 -7.84 9.82
CA VAL A 228 18.21 -6.73 8.86
C VAL A 228 19.39 -7.00 7.91
N ARG A 229 20.55 -7.39 8.44
CA ARG A 229 21.74 -7.75 7.66
C ARG A 229 21.48 -8.83 6.62
N ARG A 230 20.76 -9.89 6.99
CA ARG A 230 20.41 -10.95 6.04
C ARG A 230 19.67 -10.39 4.84
N ARG A 231 18.62 -9.59 5.06
CA ARG A 231 17.84 -8.98 3.96
C ARG A 231 18.66 -7.94 3.18
N TYR A 232 19.55 -7.22 3.84
CA TYR A 232 20.49 -6.29 3.20
C TYR A 232 21.44 -7.03 2.24
N LEU A 233 22.03 -8.14 2.67
CA LEU A 233 22.97 -8.92 1.85
C LEU A 233 22.27 -9.73 0.74
N ASP A 234 21.13 -10.35 1.03
CA ASP A 234 20.37 -11.18 0.07
C ASP A 234 20.00 -10.39 -1.20
N ASP A 235 19.80 -9.08 -1.07
CA ASP A 235 19.39 -8.19 -2.15
C ASP A 235 20.58 -7.44 -2.80
N GLY A 236 21.82 -7.83 -2.45
CA GLY A 236 23.07 -7.30 -2.99
C GLY A 236 23.28 -5.82 -2.68
N ILE A 237 22.98 -5.40 -1.45
CA ILE A 237 23.19 -4.04 -0.94
C ILE A 237 24.56 -3.95 -0.26
#